data_AF-A0A959MXD2-F1
#
_entry.id   AF-A0A959MXD2-F1
#
_cell.length_a   1.000
_cell.length_b   1.000
_cell.length_c   1.000
_cell.angle_alpha   90.00
_cell.angle_beta   90.00
_cell.angle_gamma   90.00
#
_symmetry.space_group_name_H-M   'P 1'
#
loop_
_entity.id
_entity.type
_entity.pdbx_description
1 polymer ?
#
loop_
_entity_poly.entity_id
_entity_poly.type
_entity_poly.pdbx_seq_one_letter_code
_entity_poly.pdbx_strand_id
1 'polypeptide(L)'
;MGTKERKEREKLEMQQKILDAARELFMKDGYENVSIRKIAEKIEYSPGTIYLYYKSKGQIFFVLCFLAFDAFYAEQIKADDITDPLEKLKESGKIYIRFAVENPEYFELMFLMKAPLEDYYDEITSDVSHKSFDYLKENIQECINAGYFKGYDLMTATISTWAFVHGLASLYIKDRLKKMSGRELDDFIENALDLYLESAKK
;
A
#
# COMPACT_ATOMS: atom_id res chain seq x y z
N MET A 1 -6.39 -36.39 8.60
CA MET A 1 -7.00 -35.10 8.21
C MET A 1 -8.41 -35.06 8.75
N GLY A 2 -8.62 -34.30 9.83
CA GLY A 2 -9.89 -34.24 10.53
C GLY A 2 -10.93 -33.41 9.78
N THR A 3 -12.21 -33.67 10.04
CA THR A 3 -13.35 -32.94 9.45
C THR A 3 -13.30 -31.43 9.71
N LYS A 4 -12.61 -31.00 10.78
CA LYS A 4 -12.39 -29.60 11.13
C LYS A 4 -11.38 -28.90 10.20
N GLU A 5 -10.22 -29.51 9.98
CA GLU A 5 -9.15 -28.99 9.10
C GLU A 5 -9.64 -28.84 7.65
N ARG A 6 -10.45 -29.80 7.19
CA ARG A 6 -11.07 -29.73 5.86
C ARG A 6 -12.00 -28.53 5.72
N LYS A 7 -12.86 -28.28 6.71
CA LYS A 7 -13.80 -27.14 6.71
C LYS A 7 -13.07 -25.80 6.79
N GLU A 8 -12.01 -25.72 7.59
CA GLU A 8 -11.19 -24.49 7.68
C GLU A 8 -10.49 -24.19 6.35
N ARG A 9 -9.93 -25.22 5.68
CA ARG A 9 -9.34 -25.05 4.35
C ARG A 9 -10.37 -24.61 3.31
N GLU A 10 -11.52 -25.27 3.24
CA GLU A 10 -12.62 -24.88 2.31
C GLU A 10 -13.08 -23.44 2.56
N LYS A 11 -13.10 -23.00 3.82
CA LYS A 11 -13.42 -21.61 4.19
C LYS A 11 -12.38 -20.62 3.65
N LEU A 12 -11.09 -20.90 3.84
CA LEU A 12 -10.00 -20.04 3.36
C LEU A 12 -9.96 -19.96 1.83
N GLU A 13 -10.12 -21.10 1.15
CA GLU A 13 -10.20 -21.17 -0.32
C GLU A 13 -11.35 -20.31 -0.85
N MET A 14 -12.51 -20.34 -0.19
CA MET A 14 -13.65 -19.50 -0.57
C MET A 14 -13.39 -18.02 -0.33
N GLN A 15 -12.78 -17.65 0.81
CA GLN A 15 -12.41 -16.25 1.08
C GLN A 15 -11.48 -15.72 0.00
N GLN A 16 -10.43 -16.49 -0.35
CA GLN A 16 -9.49 -16.12 -1.39
C GLN A 16 -10.19 -15.96 -2.74
N LYS A 17 -11.07 -16.90 -3.12
CA LYS A 17 -11.84 -16.82 -4.37
C LYS A 17 -12.69 -15.55 -4.46
N ILE A 18 -13.31 -15.15 -3.35
CA ILE A 18 -14.10 -13.91 -3.27
C ILE A 18 -13.20 -12.68 -3.43
N LEU A 19 -12.07 -12.64 -2.72
CA LEU A 19 -11.13 -11.51 -2.77
C LEU A 19 -10.53 -11.33 -4.16
N ASP A 20 -10.08 -12.41 -4.82
CA ASP A 20 -9.51 -12.35 -6.17
C ASP A 20 -10.55 -11.85 -7.19
N ALA A 21 -11.76 -12.39 -7.13
CA ALA A 21 -12.85 -11.94 -8.01
C ALA A 21 -13.21 -10.47 -7.78
N ALA A 22 -13.25 -10.03 -6.53
CA ALA A 22 -13.50 -8.64 -6.18
C ALA A 22 -12.38 -7.72 -6.64
N ARG A 23 -11.10 -8.08 -6.42
CA ARG A 23 -9.93 -7.33 -6.88
C ARG A 23 -9.99 -7.09 -8.38
N GLU A 24 -10.17 -8.16 -9.17
CA GLU A 24 -10.25 -8.06 -10.63
C GLU A 24 -11.39 -7.14 -11.09
N LEU A 25 -12.57 -7.25 -10.46
CA LEU A 25 -13.71 -6.41 -10.78
C LEU A 25 -13.48 -4.95 -10.39
N PHE A 26 -12.87 -4.70 -9.23
CA PHE A 26 -12.55 -3.35 -8.78
C PHE A 26 -11.52 -2.67 -9.68
N MET A 27 -10.47 -3.39 -10.10
CA MET A 27 -9.46 -2.85 -11.03
C MET A 27 -10.07 -2.53 -12.40
N LYS A 28 -10.98 -3.38 -12.87
CA LYS A 28 -11.59 -3.22 -14.21
C LYS A 28 -12.67 -2.15 -14.25
N ASP A 29 -13.59 -2.18 -13.29
CA ASP A 29 -14.84 -1.43 -13.35
C ASP A 29 -14.89 -0.28 -12.34
N GLY A 30 -13.95 -0.24 -11.38
CA GLY A 30 -13.96 0.69 -10.25
C GLY A 30 -14.90 0.26 -9.13
N TYR A 31 -14.58 0.64 -7.89
CA TYR A 31 -15.34 0.25 -6.69
C TYR A 31 -16.85 0.49 -6.79
N GLU A 32 -17.26 1.67 -7.29
CA GLU A 32 -18.67 2.07 -7.37
C GLU A 32 -19.50 1.18 -8.29
N ASN A 33 -18.91 0.69 -9.39
CA ASN A 33 -19.63 -0.10 -10.40
C ASN A 33 -19.65 -1.61 -10.10
N VAL A 34 -19.09 -2.03 -8.97
CA VAL A 34 -19.08 -3.43 -8.53
C VAL A 34 -20.11 -3.63 -7.43
N SER A 35 -20.86 -4.73 -7.53
CA SER A 35 -21.84 -5.18 -6.53
C SER A 35 -21.48 -6.57 -6.02
N ILE A 36 -21.97 -6.92 -4.83
CA ILE A 36 -21.83 -8.30 -4.28
C ILE A 36 -22.38 -9.33 -5.27
N ARG A 37 -23.48 -9.01 -5.96
CA ARG A 37 -24.06 -9.90 -6.98
C ARG A 37 -23.09 -10.13 -8.14
N LYS A 38 -22.43 -9.10 -8.63
CA LYS A 38 -21.45 -9.21 -9.72
C LYS A 38 -20.23 -10.05 -9.31
N ILE A 39 -19.78 -9.91 -8.07
CA ILE A 39 -18.71 -10.75 -7.51
C ILE A 39 -19.17 -12.22 -7.45
N ALA A 40 -20.37 -12.47 -6.92
CA ALA A 40 -20.94 -13.81 -6.82
C ALA A 40 -21.12 -14.48 -8.19
N GLU A 41 -21.64 -13.74 -9.17
CA GLU A 41 -21.78 -14.19 -10.56
C GLU A 41 -20.43 -14.58 -11.16
N LYS A 42 -19.36 -13.78 -10.94
CA LYS A 42 -18.02 -14.06 -11.44
C LYS A 42 -17.42 -15.37 -10.88
N ILE A 43 -17.78 -15.74 -9.65
CA ILE A 43 -17.30 -16.99 -9.03
C ILE A 43 -18.28 -18.16 -9.15
N GLU A 44 -19.41 -17.96 -9.82
CA GLU A 44 -20.51 -18.92 -10.02
C GLU A 44 -21.23 -19.33 -8.72
N TYR A 45 -21.41 -18.38 -7.80
CA TYR A 45 -22.14 -18.58 -6.55
C TYR A 45 -23.31 -17.61 -6.40
N SER A 46 -24.17 -17.91 -5.42
CA SER A 46 -25.23 -16.99 -5.01
C SER A 46 -24.66 -15.81 -4.20
N PRO A 47 -25.29 -14.61 -4.22
CA PRO A 47 -24.92 -13.52 -3.33
C PRO A 47 -24.94 -13.92 -1.85
N GLY A 48 -25.90 -14.78 -1.46
CA GLY A 48 -26.00 -15.31 -0.10
C GLY A 48 -24.73 -16.04 0.36
N THR A 49 -24.00 -16.69 -0.56
CA THR A 49 -22.72 -17.34 -0.26
C THR A 49 -21.67 -16.31 0.15
N ILE A 50 -21.60 -15.15 -0.50
CA ILE A 50 -20.64 -14.09 -0.16
C ILE A 50 -20.89 -13.57 1.26
N TYR A 51 -22.17 -13.37 1.62
CA TYR A 51 -22.58 -12.87 2.94
C TYR A 51 -22.23 -13.81 4.10
N LEU A 52 -21.90 -15.08 3.84
CA LEU A 52 -21.36 -15.99 4.86
C LEU A 52 -19.92 -15.64 5.27
N TYR A 53 -19.19 -14.91 4.43
CA TYR A 53 -17.77 -14.59 4.62
C TYR A 53 -17.53 -13.10 4.85
N TYR A 54 -18.27 -12.25 4.13
CA TYR A 54 -18.13 -10.80 4.20
C TYR A 54 -19.50 -10.12 4.32
N LYS A 55 -19.63 -9.25 5.32
CA LYS A 55 -20.84 -8.51 5.65
C LYS A 55 -21.23 -7.49 4.56
N SER A 56 -20.26 -6.96 3.83
CA SER A 56 -20.47 -5.90 2.85
C SER A 56 -19.39 -5.88 1.77
N LYS A 57 -19.66 -5.14 0.68
CA LYS A 57 -18.66 -4.79 -0.34
C LYS A 57 -17.49 -4.01 0.28
N GLY A 58 -17.80 -3.12 1.24
CA GLY A 58 -16.81 -2.35 1.97
C GLY A 58 -15.84 -3.23 2.76
N GLN A 59 -16.34 -4.28 3.43
CA GLN A 59 -15.48 -5.23 4.15
C GLN A 59 -14.53 -5.98 3.20
N ILE A 60 -15.01 -6.38 2.03
CA ILE A 60 -14.17 -7.04 1.01
C ILE A 60 -13.04 -6.09 0.58
N PHE A 61 -13.40 -4.84 0.26
CA PHE A 61 -12.42 -3.83 -0.15
C PHE A 61 -11.43 -3.49 0.97
N PHE A 62 -11.89 -3.36 2.21
CA PHE A 62 -11.05 -3.18 3.38
C PHE A 62 -10.02 -4.31 3.52
N VAL A 63 -10.42 -5.57 3.41
CA VAL A 63 -9.50 -6.71 3.49
C VAL A 63 -8.49 -6.69 2.34
N LEU A 64 -8.89 -6.27 1.14
CA LEU A 64 -7.95 -6.09 0.03
C LEU A 64 -6.92 -4.97 0.31
N CYS A 65 -7.34 -3.86 0.90
CA CYS A 65 -6.44 -2.78 1.30
C CYS A 65 -5.47 -3.26 2.38
N PHE A 66 -5.97 -3.98 3.38
CA PHE A 66 -5.16 -4.58 4.43
C PHE A 66 -4.06 -5.47 3.85
N LEU A 67 -4.40 -6.40 2.95
CA LEU A 67 -3.43 -7.28 2.31
C LEU A 67 -2.38 -6.51 1.50
N ALA A 68 -2.78 -5.41 0.84
CA ALA A 68 -1.87 -4.54 0.10
C ALA A 68 -0.89 -3.82 1.05
N PHE A 69 -1.37 -3.28 2.17
CA PHE A 69 -0.51 -2.66 3.19
C PHE A 69 0.40 -3.66 3.89
N ASP A 70 -0.07 -4.90 4.13
CA ASP A 70 0.74 -5.96 4.73
C ASP A 70 1.89 -6.41 3.82
N ALA A 71 1.58 -6.61 2.53
CA ALA A 71 2.61 -6.85 1.53
C ALA A 71 3.61 -5.68 1.44
N PHE A 72 3.11 -4.44 1.51
CA PHE A 72 3.97 -3.26 1.45
C PHE A 72 4.89 -3.16 2.69
N TYR A 73 4.33 -3.31 3.89
CA TYR A 73 5.09 -3.26 5.13
C TYR A 73 6.18 -4.34 5.19
N ALA A 74 5.88 -5.56 4.73
CA ALA A 74 6.84 -6.65 4.65
C ALA A 74 8.05 -6.32 3.74
N GLU A 75 7.87 -5.48 2.72
CA GLU A 75 8.96 -4.96 1.92
C GLU A 75 9.71 -3.82 2.62
N GLN A 76 9.00 -2.88 3.27
CA GLN A 76 9.62 -1.73 3.94
C GLN A 76 10.64 -2.14 5.01
N ILE A 77 10.31 -3.13 5.84
CA ILE A 77 11.17 -3.59 6.94
C ILE A 77 12.47 -4.25 6.47
N LYS A 78 12.63 -4.54 5.17
CA LYS A 78 13.89 -5.04 4.61
C LYS A 78 15.02 -4.01 4.67
N ALA A 79 14.71 -2.73 4.89
CA ALA A 79 15.71 -1.68 5.08
C ALA A 79 16.32 -1.68 6.50
N ASP A 80 15.83 -2.50 7.45
CA ASP A 80 16.24 -2.44 8.86
C ASP A 80 17.70 -2.80 9.13
N ASP A 81 18.36 -3.53 8.24
CA ASP A 81 19.78 -3.85 8.35
C ASP A 81 20.70 -2.63 8.06
N ILE A 82 20.15 -1.54 7.54
CA ILE A 82 20.90 -0.31 7.24
C ILE A 82 21.00 0.55 8.50
N THR A 83 22.24 0.81 8.92
CA THR A 83 22.54 1.49 10.19
C THR A 83 22.57 3.02 10.10
N ASP A 84 22.95 3.59 8.96
CA ASP A 84 22.88 5.04 8.76
C ASP A 84 21.41 5.45 8.53
N PRO A 85 20.83 6.35 9.36
CA PRO A 85 19.41 6.69 9.25
C PRO A 85 19.02 7.30 7.89
N LEU A 86 19.91 8.09 7.29
CA LEU A 86 19.61 8.76 6.02
C LEU A 86 19.64 7.76 4.86
N GLU A 87 20.62 6.86 4.84
CA GLU A 87 20.69 5.76 3.87
C GLU A 87 19.52 4.77 4.05
N LYS A 88 19.11 4.48 5.31
CA LYS A 88 17.93 3.66 5.60
C LYS A 88 16.66 4.31 5.04
N LEU A 89 16.48 5.61 5.27
CA LEU A 89 15.35 6.38 4.74
C LEU A 89 15.36 6.40 3.20
N LYS A 90 16.55 6.57 2.60
CA LYS A 90 16.74 6.52 1.15
C LYS A 90 16.30 5.16 0.59
N GLU A 91 16.78 4.06 1.16
CA GLU A 91 16.42 2.71 0.71
C GLU A 91 14.92 2.44 0.91
N SER A 92 14.33 2.85 2.03
CA SER A 92 12.88 2.77 2.27
C SER A 92 12.09 3.53 1.20
N GLY A 93 12.57 4.71 0.76
CA GLY A 93 12.00 5.45 -0.36
C GLY A 93 12.10 4.71 -1.70
N LYS A 94 13.21 4.01 -1.97
CA LYS A 94 13.35 3.18 -3.17
C LYS A 94 12.39 1.99 -3.14
N ILE A 95 12.27 1.32 -1.99
CA ILE A 95 11.32 0.21 -1.77
C ILE A 95 9.89 0.70 -2.02
N TYR A 96 9.51 1.87 -1.50
CA TYR A 96 8.20 2.47 -1.76
C TYR A 96 7.91 2.57 -3.25
N ILE A 97 8.82 3.18 -4.01
CA ILE A 97 8.60 3.44 -5.43
C ILE A 97 8.61 2.12 -6.22
N ARG A 98 9.57 1.22 -5.98
CA ARG A 98 9.62 -0.09 -6.66
C ARG A 98 8.37 -0.91 -6.39
N PHE A 99 7.93 -0.99 -5.13
CA PHE A 99 6.71 -1.71 -4.77
C PHE A 99 5.50 -1.18 -5.53
N ALA A 100 5.35 0.14 -5.60
CA ALA A 100 4.25 0.78 -6.31
C ALA A 100 4.27 0.46 -7.83
N VAL A 101 5.47 0.41 -8.42
CA VAL A 101 5.66 0.10 -9.85
C VAL A 101 5.41 -1.37 -10.16
N GLU A 102 5.90 -2.28 -9.32
CA GLU A 102 5.76 -3.72 -9.49
C GLU A 102 4.35 -4.21 -9.14
N ASN A 103 3.65 -3.50 -8.23
CA ASN A 103 2.33 -3.85 -7.73
C ASN A 103 1.33 -2.69 -7.92
N PRO A 104 1.03 -2.28 -9.16
CA PRO A 104 0.17 -1.13 -9.43
C PRO A 104 -1.26 -1.32 -8.93
N GLU A 105 -1.78 -2.56 -8.93
CA GLU A 105 -3.11 -2.86 -8.35
C GLU A 105 -3.14 -2.62 -6.83
N TYR A 106 -2.06 -2.99 -6.12
CA TYR A 106 -1.94 -2.71 -4.69
C TYR A 106 -1.84 -1.23 -4.42
N PHE A 107 -1.07 -0.49 -5.22
CA PHE A 107 -1.00 0.96 -5.12
C PHE A 107 -2.36 1.62 -5.36
N GLU A 108 -3.12 1.14 -6.34
CA GLU A 108 -4.48 1.62 -6.63
C GLU A 108 -5.43 1.36 -5.45
N LEU A 109 -5.40 0.15 -4.87
CA LEU A 109 -6.20 -0.21 -3.68
C LEU A 109 -5.86 0.66 -2.46
N MET A 110 -4.57 0.86 -2.18
CA MET A 110 -4.12 1.58 -0.98
C MET A 110 -4.41 3.09 -1.04
N PHE A 111 -4.26 3.73 -2.21
CA PHE A 111 -4.18 5.19 -2.27
C PHE A 111 -5.10 5.88 -3.28
N LEU A 112 -5.47 5.22 -4.38
CA LEU A 112 -6.10 5.91 -5.52
C LEU A 112 -7.60 5.64 -5.63
N MET A 113 -8.03 4.42 -5.27
CA MET A 113 -9.42 4.02 -5.41
C MET A 113 -10.30 4.69 -4.37
N LYS A 114 -11.30 5.44 -4.83
CA LYS A 114 -12.32 6.05 -3.96
C LYS A 114 -13.33 5.00 -3.55
N ALA A 115 -13.35 4.68 -2.26
CA ALA A 115 -14.37 3.87 -1.63
C ALA A 115 -14.77 4.49 -0.29
N PRO A 116 -16.06 4.44 0.10
CA PRO A 116 -16.51 4.84 1.42
C PRO A 116 -15.98 3.82 2.43
N LEU A 117 -14.85 4.16 3.04
CA LEU A 117 -14.20 3.41 4.11
C LEU A 117 -14.54 3.98 5.50
N GLU A 118 -15.50 4.92 5.58
CA GLU A 118 -15.89 5.61 6.81
C GLU A 118 -16.28 4.63 7.92
N ASP A 119 -17.04 3.58 7.60
CA ASP A 119 -17.46 2.53 8.54
C ASP A 119 -16.30 1.62 8.99
N TYR A 120 -15.17 1.67 8.29
CA TYR A 120 -13.98 0.86 8.54
C TYR A 120 -12.79 1.72 8.97
N TYR A 121 -12.97 3.03 9.15
CA TYR A 121 -11.87 3.96 9.39
C TYR A 121 -11.13 3.62 10.68
N ASP A 122 -11.84 3.30 11.77
CA ASP A 122 -11.22 2.89 13.03
C ASP A 122 -10.43 1.57 12.90
N GLU A 123 -10.92 0.63 12.09
CA GLU A 123 -10.29 -0.67 11.80
C GLU A 123 -9.08 -0.51 10.87
N ILE A 124 -9.13 0.42 9.92
CA ILE A 124 -7.98 0.86 9.11
C ILE A 124 -6.96 1.55 10.00
N THR A 125 -7.42 2.40 10.93
CA THR A 125 -6.52 3.21 11.76
C THR A 125 -5.89 2.47 12.94
N SER A 126 -6.16 1.17 13.12
CA SER A 126 -5.65 0.38 14.24
C SER A 126 -4.74 -0.78 13.82
N ASP A 127 -4.50 -0.98 12.52
CA ASP A 127 -3.87 -2.20 12.02
C ASP A 127 -2.60 -1.94 11.16
N VAL A 128 -2.52 -2.46 9.94
CA VAL A 128 -1.25 -2.53 9.18
C VAL A 128 -0.93 -1.28 8.36
N SER A 129 -1.93 -0.51 7.92
CA SER A 129 -1.67 0.79 7.29
C SER A 129 -0.98 1.75 8.28
N HIS A 130 -1.32 1.64 9.56
CA HIS A 130 -0.61 2.32 10.65
C HIS A 130 0.83 1.85 10.76
N LYS A 131 1.09 0.53 10.76
CA LYS A 131 2.47 0.02 10.80
C LYS A 131 3.35 0.59 9.68
N SER A 132 2.84 0.68 8.46
CA SER A 132 3.59 1.25 7.32
C SER A 132 3.91 2.74 7.51
N PHE A 133 2.94 3.51 8.01
CA PHE A 133 3.10 4.94 8.24
C PHE A 133 3.94 5.25 9.49
N ASP A 134 3.72 4.50 10.57
CA ASP A 134 4.50 4.57 11.80
C ASP A 134 5.95 4.17 11.54
N TYR A 135 6.21 3.17 10.69
CA TYR A 135 7.57 2.85 10.25
C TYR A 135 8.27 4.01 9.55
N LEU A 136 7.57 4.72 8.65
CA LEU A 136 8.13 5.94 8.05
C LEU A 136 8.41 7.00 9.13
N LYS A 137 7.46 7.21 10.05
CA LYS A 137 7.59 8.17 11.14
C LYS A 137 8.79 7.83 12.05
N GLU A 138 9.01 6.56 12.36
CA GLU A 138 10.17 6.07 13.11
C GLU A 138 11.48 6.36 12.38
N ASN A 139 11.58 6.03 11.08
CA ASN A 139 12.76 6.33 10.27
C ASN A 139 13.06 7.84 10.19
N ILE A 140 12.01 8.67 10.10
CA ILE A 140 12.16 10.13 10.12
C ILE A 140 12.62 10.61 11.49
N GLN A 141 12.12 10.03 12.57
CA GLN A 141 12.55 10.36 13.92
C GLN A 141 14.03 10.00 14.15
N GLU A 142 14.49 8.86 13.62
CA GLU A 142 15.91 8.49 13.62
C GLU A 142 16.76 9.52 12.86
N CYS A 143 16.30 9.98 11.70
CA CYS A 143 16.97 11.03 10.93
C CYS A 143 17.05 12.36 11.69
N ILE A 144 15.95 12.77 12.35
CA ILE A 144 15.92 13.99 13.18
C ILE A 144 16.91 13.86 14.34
N ASN A 145 16.97 12.71 15.01
CA ASN A 145 17.92 12.45 16.10
C ASN A 145 19.38 12.48 15.63
N ALA A 146 19.65 12.08 14.39
CA ALA A 146 20.96 12.18 13.74
C ALA A 146 21.30 13.60 13.24
N GLY A 147 20.39 14.57 13.39
CA GLY A 147 20.61 15.97 13.04
C GLY A 147 20.20 16.35 11.62
N TYR A 148 19.45 15.50 10.91
CA TYR A 148 18.78 15.83 9.65
C TYR A 148 17.43 16.52 9.91
N PHE A 149 16.82 17.10 8.87
CA PHE A 149 15.52 17.80 8.92
C PHE A 149 15.47 18.93 9.96
N LYS A 150 16.55 19.72 10.08
CA LYS A 150 16.64 20.77 11.11
C LYS A 150 15.54 21.82 10.91
N GLY A 151 14.89 22.21 12.00
CA GLY A 151 13.86 23.25 12.00
C GLY A 151 12.47 22.78 11.57
N TYR A 152 12.28 21.48 11.30
CA TYR A 152 10.98 20.88 11.02
C TYR A 152 10.53 19.95 12.14
N ASP A 153 9.22 19.89 12.39
CA ASP A 153 8.66 18.89 13.30
C ASP A 153 8.50 17.53 12.60
N LEU A 154 8.38 16.46 13.41
CA LEU A 154 8.27 15.08 12.94
C LEU A 154 7.16 14.87 11.91
N MET A 155 5.98 15.45 12.12
CA MET A 155 4.85 15.23 11.23
C MET A 155 5.05 15.96 9.90
N THR A 156 5.57 17.19 9.92
CA THR A 156 5.91 17.92 8.70
C THR A 156 6.94 17.17 7.87
N ALA A 157 8.02 16.66 8.49
CA ALA A 157 9.04 15.88 7.79
C ALA A 157 8.49 14.55 7.24
N THR A 158 7.66 13.84 8.03
CA THR A 158 7.03 12.57 7.66
C THR A 158 6.12 12.73 6.44
N ILE A 159 5.16 13.68 6.51
CA ILE A 159 4.20 13.91 5.42
C ILE A 159 4.90 14.43 4.17
N SER A 160 5.90 15.31 4.31
CA SER A 160 6.67 15.82 3.17
C SER A 160 7.47 14.72 2.47
N THR A 161 8.09 13.82 3.25
CA THR A 161 8.85 12.68 2.69
C THR A 161 7.92 11.71 1.99
N TRP A 162 6.78 11.39 2.61
CA TRP A 162 5.76 10.55 1.98
C TRP A 162 5.22 11.17 0.69
N ALA A 163 4.85 12.45 0.71
CA ALA A 163 4.33 13.16 -0.45
C ALA A 163 5.33 13.15 -1.62
N PHE A 164 6.63 13.28 -1.33
CA PHE A 164 7.69 13.21 -2.33
C PHE A 164 7.71 11.85 -3.03
N VAL A 165 7.89 10.75 -2.28
CA VAL A 165 7.97 9.40 -2.88
C VAL A 165 6.64 8.96 -3.50
N HIS A 166 5.51 9.33 -2.90
CA HIS A 166 4.18 9.07 -3.43
C HIS A 166 3.94 9.80 -4.76
N GLY A 167 4.40 11.04 -4.88
CA GLY A 167 4.36 11.81 -6.11
C GLY A 167 5.18 11.16 -7.23
N LEU A 168 6.40 10.72 -6.92
CA LEU A 168 7.24 10.00 -7.89
C LEU A 168 6.59 8.70 -8.37
N ALA A 169 6.10 7.88 -7.44
CA ALA A 169 5.40 6.63 -7.76
C ALA A 169 4.16 6.87 -8.62
N SER A 170 3.31 7.85 -8.24
CA SER A 170 2.10 8.20 -8.97
C SER A 170 2.40 8.69 -10.39
N LEU A 171 3.43 9.52 -10.57
CA LEU A 171 3.85 10.00 -11.89
C LEU A 171 4.42 8.87 -12.75
N TYR A 172 5.11 7.90 -12.14
CA TYR A 172 5.62 6.75 -12.87
C TYR A 172 4.51 5.80 -13.31
N ILE A 173 3.60 5.42 -12.42
CA ILE A 173 2.47 4.51 -12.71
C ILE A 173 1.60 5.06 -13.85
N LYS A 174 1.45 6.39 -13.94
CA LYS A 174 0.72 7.05 -15.05
C LYS A 174 1.56 7.26 -16.31
N ASP A 175 2.74 6.65 -16.42
CA ASP A 175 3.69 6.74 -17.55
C ASP A 175 4.06 8.20 -17.91
N ARG A 176 4.02 9.10 -16.93
CA ARG A 176 4.40 10.51 -17.10
C ARG A 176 5.89 10.69 -16.82
N LEU A 177 6.40 10.01 -15.79
CA LEU A 177 7.80 10.12 -15.39
C LEU A 177 8.74 9.62 -16.49
N LYS A 178 8.53 8.38 -16.99
CA LYS A 178 9.36 7.77 -18.05
C LYS A 178 9.41 8.63 -19.32
N LYS A 179 8.26 9.16 -19.74
CA LYS A 179 8.16 10.03 -20.92
C LYS A 179 8.89 11.36 -20.76
N MET A 180 8.92 11.92 -19.55
CA MET A 180 9.53 13.23 -19.29
C MET A 180 11.01 13.14 -18.94
N SER A 181 11.44 12.10 -18.21
CA SER A 181 12.81 11.98 -17.71
C SER A 181 13.79 11.43 -18.76
N GLY A 182 13.31 10.59 -19.69
CA GLY A 182 14.16 9.91 -20.67
C GLY A 182 15.22 8.99 -20.05
N ARG A 183 15.09 8.64 -18.77
CA ARG A 183 16.02 7.82 -17.99
C ARG A 183 15.35 6.55 -17.50
N GLU A 184 16.17 5.52 -17.27
CA GLU A 184 15.74 4.32 -16.56
C GLU A 184 15.30 4.66 -15.13
N LEU A 185 14.37 3.86 -14.61
CA LEU A 185 13.67 4.15 -13.36
C LEU A 185 14.65 4.28 -12.18
N ASP A 186 15.56 3.31 -12.03
CA ASP A 186 16.47 3.24 -10.88
C ASP A 186 17.41 4.45 -10.84
N ASP A 187 18.02 4.80 -11.98
CA ASP A 187 18.90 5.97 -12.09
C ASP A 187 18.17 7.27 -11.75
N PHE A 188 16.91 7.40 -12.16
CA PHE A 188 16.11 8.57 -11.83
C PHE A 188 15.77 8.62 -10.34
N ILE A 189 15.31 7.51 -9.76
CA ILE A 189 14.93 7.42 -8.34
C ILE A 189 16.13 7.77 -7.46
N GLU A 190 17.30 7.23 -7.77
CA GLU A 190 18.54 7.47 -7.02
C GLU A 190 18.81 8.97 -6.89
N ASN A 191 18.91 9.65 -8.04
CA ASN A 191 19.21 11.07 -8.11
C ASN A 191 18.10 11.95 -7.50
N ALA A 192 16.84 11.54 -7.64
CA ALA A 192 15.71 12.28 -7.08
C ALA A 192 15.70 12.21 -5.54
N LEU A 193 15.95 11.03 -4.98
CA LEU A 193 16.08 10.84 -3.53
C LEU A 193 17.31 11.57 -2.98
N ASP A 194 18.44 11.52 -3.68
CA ASP A 194 19.64 12.28 -3.29
C ASP A 194 19.34 13.78 -3.23
N LEU A 195 18.71 14.33 -4.28
CA LEU A 195 18.33 15.75 -4.30
C LEU A 195 17.40 16.10 -3.12
N TYR A 196 16.41 15.26 -2.84
CA TYR A 196 15.48 15.48 -1.74
C TYR A 196 16.19 15.44 -0.38
N LEU A 197 16.99 14.40 -0.13
CA LEU A 197 17.66 14.19 1.16
C LEU A 197 18.78 15.20 1.40
N GLU A 198 19.50 15.63 0.37
CA GLU A 198 20.46 16.76 0.46
C GLU A 198 19.77 18.06 0.88
N SER A 199 18.55 18.30 0.39
CA SER A 199 17.77 19.48 0.80
C SER A 199 17.34 19.42 2.27
N ALA A 200 17.20 18.20 2.82
CA ALA A 200 16.86 17.94 4.21
C ALA A 200 18.06 17.97 5.18
N LYS A 201 19.31 18.07 4.69
CA LYS A 201 20.51 18.20 5.53
C LYS A 201 20.69 19.61 6.14
N LYS A 202 19.98 20.60 5.62
CA LYS A 202 20.02 21.99 6.10
C LYS A 202 19.14 22.17 7.33
#